data_AF-A0A9P6BJB7-F1
#
_entry.id   AF-A0A9P6BJB7-F1
#
_cell.length_a   1.000
_cell.length_b   1.000
_cell.length_c   1.000
_cell.angle_alpha   90.00
_cell.angle_beta   90.00
_cell.angle_gamma   90.00
#
_symmetry.space_group_name_H-M   'P 1'
#
loop_
_entity.id
_entity.type
_entity.pdbx_description
1 polymer ?
#
loop_
_entity_poly.entity_id
_entity_poly.type
_entity_poly.pdbx_seq_one_letter_code
_entity_poly.pdbx_strand_id
1 'polypeptide(L)'
;MSTDGLTDKDELSGMIQAKFCAEWSLRNIFRENPERSESIAFDAAVSQTQTEDKASPTSEPKSSSINVMLNTLDGTGHWKISEDGLTIRNDGSTFESIRATLSVSQGKWLYEVTLITAGIMQLGWATVHCHFSPEDGTGIGDDVFGFAYDGCRNLIWADGDSEPYGGSEPWKSGDVLGVYLDVDNAFMECFINGKSLGTTSPFDKDHFAIQAKSGFFPALSCTSFQQATVNFGATPFKYVILAHLLHAVFYITTR
;
A
#
# COMPACT_ATOMS: atom_id res chain seq x y z
N MET A 1 55.23 -10.05 -7.21
CA MET A 1 54.78 -9.15 -8.28
C MET A 1 54.17 -9.99 -9.38
N SER A 2 52.85 -9.93 -9.52
CA SER A 2 52.15 -9.88 -10.82
C SER A 2 50.69 -9.59 -10.52
N THR A 3 50.37 -8.31 -10.56
CA THR A 3 49.03 -7.79 -10.84
C THR A 3 48.62 -8.26 -12.24
N ASP A 4 47.38 -8.74 -12.39
CA ASP A 4 46.53 -8.68 -13.60
C ASP A 4 45.26 -9.50 -13.25
N GLY A 5 44.03 -8.98 -13.20
CA GLY A 5 43.47 -7.84 -13.92
C GLY A 5 42.50 -8.33 -14.99
N LEU A 6 41.37 -8.92 -14.59
CA LEU A 6 40.22 -9.16 -15.47
C LEU A 6 38.94 -8.99 -14.65
N THR A 7 38.38 -7.79 -14.72
CA THR A 7 37.02 -7.45 -14.30
C THR A 7 36.04 -8.38 -15.02
N ASP A 8 35.22 -9.11 -14.25
CA ASP A 8 34.19 -9.97 -14.80
C ASP A 8 33.20 -9.13 -15.62
N LYS A 9 32.84 -9.60 -16.81
CA LYS A 9 31.94 -8.85 -17.71
C LYS A 9 30.57 -8.66 -17.08
N ASP A 10 30.16 -9.59 -16.23
CA ASP A 10 28.89 -9.56 -15.53
C ASP A 10 28.92 -8.55 -14.37
N GLU A 11 30.04 -8.43 -13.65
CA GLU A 11 30.25 -7.34 -12.67
C GLU A 11 30.27 -5.98 -13.35
N LEU A 12 30.97 -5.85 -14.48
CA LEU A 12 31.02 -4.60 -15.25
C LEU A 12 29.62 -4.22 -15.79
N SER A 13 28.85 -5.19 -16.26
CA SER A 13 27.46 -5.00 -16.71
C SER A 13 26.56 -4.55 -15.55
N GLY A 14 26.67 -5.21 -14.38
CA GLY A 14 25.95 -4.83 -13.16
C GLY A 14 26.29 -3.42 -12.68
N MET A 15 27.58 -3.05 -12.72
CA MET A 15 28.05 -1.71 -12.37
C MET A 15 27.57 -0.64 -13.36
N ILE A 16 27.56 -0.94 -14.66
CA ILE A 16 27.04 -0.02 -15.69
C ILE A 16 25.54 0.19 -15.51
N GLN A 17 24.78 -0.88 -15.24
CA GLN A 17 23.35 -0.80 -15.01
C GLN A 17 23.02 -0.01 -13.73
N ALA A 18 23.72 -0.30 -12.63
CA ALA A 18 23.55 0.43 -11.37
C ALA A 18 23.90 1.92 -11.52
N LYS A 19 24.98 2.24 -12.26
CA LYS A 19 25.36 3.62 -12.57
C LYS A 19 24.31 4.32 -13.43
N PHE A 20 23.76 3.64 -14.45
CA PHE A 20 22.68 4.19 -15.27
C PHE A 20 21.43 4.46 -14.44
N CYS A 21 21.01 3.53 -13.59
CA CYS A 21 19.86 3.69 -12.70
C CYS A 21 20.06 4.84 -11.70
N ALA A 22 21.26 4.97 -11.11
CA ALA A 22 21.59 6.06 -10.20
C ALA A 22 21.62 7.42 -10.92
N GLU A 23 22.25 7.52 -12.09
CA GLU A 23 22.28 8.75 -12.89
C GLU A 23 20.89 9.15 -13.37
N TRP A 24 20.07 8.18 -13.80
CA TRP A 24 18.69 8.43 -14.23
C TRP A 24 17.83 8.92 -13.05
N SER A 25 17.96 8.29 -11.88
CA SER A 25 17.27 8.70 -10.65
C SER A 25 17.64 10.13 -10.26
N LEU A 26 18.94 10.46 -10.21
CA LEU A 26 19.40 11.82 -9.89
C LEU A 26 18.93 12.86 -10.90
N ARG A 27 18.85 12.51 -12.19
CA ARG A 27 18.38 13.41 -13.26
C ARG A 27 16.87 13.67 -13.23
N ASN A 28 16.09 12.79 -12.61
CA ASN A 28 14.63 12.88 -12.61
C ASN A 28 14.02 13.21 -11.23
N ILE A 29 14.78 13.10 -10.14
CA ILE A 29 14.33 13.51 -8.79
C ILE A 29 14.25 15.05 -8.66
N PHE A 30 15.08 15.82 -9.38
CA PHE A 30 15.14 17.28 -9.26
C PHE A 30 14.95 18.03 -10.58
N ARG A 31 14.18 17.49 -11.54
CA ARG A 31 13.85 18.26 -12.74
C ARG A 31 12.98 19.45 -12.37
N GLU A 32 13.60 20.62 -12.23
CA GLU A 32 12.92 21.90 -12.22
C GLU A 32 12.14 22.02 -13.54
N ASN A 33 10.82 22.07 -13.42
CA ASN A 33 9.93 22.33 -14.54
C ASN A 33 10.06 23.82 -14.92
N PRO A 34 10.53 24.18 -16.13
CA PRO A 34 10.75 25.58 -16.51
C PRO A 34 9.48 26.45 -16.44
N GLU A 35 8.30 25.83 -16.46
CA GLU A 35 7.01 26.53 -16.35
C GLU A 35 6.63 26.98 -14.93
N ARG A 36 7.47 26.74 -13.92
CA ARG A 36 7.17 27.10 -12.53
C ARG A 36 7.93 28.34 -12.02
N SER A 37 8.37 29.21 -12.92
CA SER A 37 9.23 30.35 -12.59
C SER A 37 8.50 31.70 -12.54
N GLU A 38 7.28 31.78 -11.99
CA GLU A 38 6.76 33.07 -11.52
C GLU A 38 6.00 32.92 -10.19
N SER A 39 6.35 33.79 -9.24
CA SER A 39 5.69 34.11 -7.97
C SER A 39 5.97 33.22 -6.75
N ILE A 40 7.14 33.40 -6.13
CA ILE A 40 7.20 33.57 -4.66
C ILE A 40 8.13 34.75 -4.36
N ALA A 41 7.62 35.97 -4.50
CA ALA A 41 8.15 37.12 -3.80
C ALA A 41 7.52 37.13 -2.41
N PHE A 42 8.35 37.04 -1.37
CA PHE A 42 7.95 37.02 0.02
C PHE A 42 7.86 38.47 0.51
N ASP A 43 6.65 39.03 0.59
CA ASP A 43 6.43 40.30 1.27
C ASP A 43 5.46 40.12 2.44
N ALA A 44 5.98 40.47 3.62
CA ALA A 44 5.28 40.55 4.87
C ALA A 44 4.55 41.89 4.98
N ALA A 45 3.25 41.89 5.26
CA ALA A 45 2.58 42.96 6.01
C ALA A 45 1.18 42.54 6.48
N VAL A 46 0.96 42.72 7.79
CA VAL A 46 -0.32 42.65 8.50
C VAL A 46 -1.06 43.98 8.34
N SER A 47 -2.36 43.98 8.01
CA SER A 47 -3.38 44.85 8.64
C SER A 47 -4.81 44.54 8.14
N GLN A 48 -5.77 44.90 8.99
CA GLN A 48 -7.21 44.59 9.02
C GLN A 48 -8.06 45.35 7.97
N THR A 49 -9.22 44.81 7.55
CA THR A 49 -10.60 45.38 7.73
C THR A 49 -11.67 44.66 6.87
N GLN A 50 -12.91 44.65 7.36
CA GLN A 50 -14.13 44.07 6.76
C GLN A 50 -14.74 44.96 5.68
N THR A 51 -15.39 44.37 4.65
CA THR A 51 -16.68 44.79 4.05
C THR A 51 -17.24 43.72 3.09
N GLU A 52 -18.56 43.62 3.02
CA GLU A 52 -19.41 42.71 2.21
C GLU A 52 -19.41 43.04 0.70
N ASP A 53 -19.45 42.05 -0.20
CA ASP A 53 -20.46 41.88 -1.29
C ASP A 53 -20.16 40.75 -2.31
N LYS A 54 -21.22 40.01 -2.67
CA LYS A 54 -21.56 39.24 -3.90
C LYS A 54 -20.52 38.45 -4.74
N ALA A 55 -20.76 37.13 -4.74
CA ALA A 55 -20.84 36.17 -5.87
C ALA A 55 -19.68 36.02 -6.89
N SER A 56 -18.99 34.89 -6.79
CA SER A 56 -18.42 34.11 -7.91
C SER A 56 -18.13 32.68 -7.42
N PRO A 57 -18.52 31.59 -8.12
CA PRO A 57 -18.09 30.26 -7.78
C PRO A 57 -16.67 30.07 -8.33
N THR A 58 -15.66 30.51 -7.60
CA THR A 58 -14.29 30.09 -7.84
C THR A 58 -14.20 28.62 -7.46
N SER A 59 -14.25 27.76 -8.48
CA SER A 59 -13.89 26.35 -8.38
C SER A 59 -12.48 26.28 -7.82
N GLU A 60 -12.37 25.90 -6.54
CA GLU A 60 -11.09 25.47 -5.98
C GLU A 60 -10.51 24.38 -6.89
N PRO A 61 -9.20 24.42 -7.19
CA PRO A 61 -8.58 23.35 -7.95
C PRO A 61 -8.75 22.06 -7.13
N LYS A 62 -9.58 21.14 -7.63
CA LYS A 62 -9.66 19.78 -7.12
C LYS A 62 -8.23 19.24 -7.07
N SER A 63 -7.70 19.02 -5.87
CA SER A 63 -6.43 18.31 -5.64
C SER A 63 -6.48 17.00 -6.42
N SER A 64 -5.80 16.98 -7.57
CA SER A 64 -5.82 15.88 -8.53
C SER A 64 -4.69 14.91 -8.20
N SER A 65 -5.06 13.65 -7.99
CA SER A 65 -4.24 12.45 -7.77
C SER A 65 -3.65 12.26 -6.37
N ILE A 66 -4.19 11.25 -5.67
CA ILE A 66 -3.65 10.68 -4.45
C ILE A 66 -2.37 9.91 -4.83
N ASN A 67 -1.23 10.22 -4.19
CA ASN A 67 0.05 9.54 -4.43
C ASN A 67 0.38 8.56 -3.30
N VAL A 68 -0.54 7.62 -3.03
CA VAL A 68 -0.24 6.50 -2.12
C VAL A 68 0.40 5.39 -2.94
N MET A 69 1.51 4.86 -2.43
CA MET A 69 2.30 3.82 -3.07
C MET A 69 2.87 2.86 -2.02
N LEU A 70 3.51 1.79 -2.46
CA LEU A 70 4.26 0.90 -1.58
C LEU A 70 5.55 1.57 -1.13
N ASN A 71 5.82 1.54 0.17
CA ASN A 71 6.93 2.25 0.77
C ASN A 71 8.18 1.35 0.85
N THR A 72 9.13 1.57 -0.05
CA THR A 72 10.41 0.82 -0.07
C THR A 72 11.27 1.02 1.18
N LEU A 73 11.05 2.09 1.95
CA LEU A 73 11.74 2.32 3.21
C LEU A 73 11.06 1.62 4.39
N ASP A 74 9.85 1.10 4.17
CA ASP A 74 9.04 0.42 5.19
C ASP A 74 8.61 -0.97 4.70
N GLY A 75 9.61 -1.77 4.36
CA GLY A 75 9.48 -3.14 3.93
C GLY A 75 10.81 -3.88 4.02
N THR A 76 10.76 -5.18 3.76
CA THR A 76 11.93 -6.05 3.66
C THR A 76 12.69 -5.83 2.34
N GLY A 77 13.87 -6.44 2.19
CA GLY A 77 14.86 -6.01 1.20
C GLY A 77 14.69 -6.50 -0.24
N HIS A 78 13.88 -7.53 -0.50
CA HIS A 78 13.91 -8.27 -1.77
C HIS A 78 12.71 -8.01 -2.69
N TRP A 79 12.34 -6.74 -2.84
CA TRP A 79 11.23 -6.32 -3.69
C TRP A 79 11.67 -5.79 -5.05
N LYS A 80 10.98 -6.24 -6.11
CA LYS A 80 10.93 -5.55 -7.40
C LYS A 80 9.64 -4.75 -7.47
N ILE A 81 9.75 -3.44 -7.63
CA ILE A 81 8.62 -2.52 -7.63
C ILE A 81 8.61 -1.72 -8.93
N SER A 82 7.42 -1.52 -9.52
CA SER A 82 7.23 -0.69 -10.70
C SER A 82 7.48 0.80 -10.43
N GLU A 83 7.70 1.58 -11.49
CA GLU A 83 7.99 3.02 -11.40
C GLU A 83 6.90 3.82 -10.69
N ASP A 84 5.63 3.40 -10.81
CA ASP A 84 4.49 4.00 -10.11
C ASP A 84 4.38 3.58 -8.63
N GLY A 85 5.21 2.64 -8.17
CA GLY A 85 5.19 2.15 -6.80
C GLY A 85 3.99 1.26 -6.45
N LEU A 86 3.25 0.76 -7.44
CA LEU A 86 1.99 0.04 -7.22
C LEU A 86 2.04 -1.46 -7.55
N THR A 87 2.91 -1.89 -8.45
CA THR A 87 3.12 -3.30 -8.78
C THR A 87 4.37 -3.81 -8.10
N ILE A 88 4.25 -4.94 -7.42
CA ILE A 88 5.34 -5.54 -6.64
C ILE A 88 5.49 -7.02 -6.94
N ARG A 89 6.74 -7.50 -6.89
CA ARG A 89 7.12 -8.90 -7.05
C ARG A 89 8.24 -9.26 -6.08
N ASN A 90 8.09 -10.41 -5.40
CA ASN A 90 9.17 -11.03 -4.64
C ASN A 90 9.90 -12.05 -5.52
N ASP A 91 11.19 -11.85 -5.78
CA ASP A 91 12.04 -12.83 -6.46
C ASP A 91 13.08 -13.49 -5.53
N GLY A 92 13.05 -13.14 -4.24
CA GLY A 92 13.82 -13.79 -3.19
C GLY A 92 13.21 -15.13 -2.75
N SER A 93 13.92 -15.85 -1.87
CA SER A 93 13.51 -17.14 -1.30
C SER A 93 12.69 -17.02 -0.01
N THR A 94 12.58 -15.80 0.53
CA THR A 94 12.05 -15.46 1.84
C THR A 94 10.63 -14.89 1.77
N PHE A 95 9.98 -14.73 2.93
CA PHE A 95 8.63 -14.17 3.02
C PHE A 95 8.67 -12.64 3.21
N GLU A 96 8.82 -11.94 2.09
CA GLU A 96 9.01 -10.50 2.08
C GLU A 96 7.72 -9.77 2.46
N SER A 97 7.84 -8.65 3.19
CA SER A 97 6.71 -7.83 3.66
C SER A 97 6.93 -6.35 3.35
N ILE A 98 5.86 -5.59 3.11
CA ILE A 98 5.92 -4.14 2.83
C ILE A 98 4.63 -3.44 3.28
N ARG A 99 4.74 -2.20 3.75
CA ARG A 99 3.62 -1.29 4.02
C ARG A 99 3.50 -0.20 2.95
N ALA A 100 2.31 0.37 2.79
CA ALA A 100 2.09 1.54 1.95
C ALA A 100 2.59 2.83 2.63
N THR A 101 2.60 3.95 1.90
CA THR A 101 3.07 5.26 2.40
C THR A 101 2.09 5.99 3.32
N LEU A 102 0.82 5.55 3.40
CA LEU A 102 -0.22 6.22 4.15
C LEU A 102 -0.99 5.25 5.04
N SER A 103 -1.20 5.68 6.29
CA SER A 103 -2.01 4.98 7.28
C SER A 103 -3.38 5.59 7.49
N VAL A 104 -4.29 4.77 8.02
CA VAL A 104 -5.63 5.17 8.44
C VAL A 104 -5.86 4.82 9.90
N SER A 105 -6.53 5.70 10.65
CA SER A 105 -6.71 5.54 12.11
C SER A 105 -8.17 5.62 12.58
N GLN A 106 -9.11 5.89 11.67
CA GLN A 106 -10.55 6.01 11.95
C GLN A 106 -11.33 5.87 10.64
N GLY A 107 -12.62 5.53 10.70
CA GLY A 107 -13.47 5.43 9.53
C GLY A 107 -13.36 4.08 8.80
N LYS A 108 -13.72 4.09 7.52
CA LYS A 108 -13.91 2.90 6.69
C LYS A 108 -13.11 3.03 5.41
N TRP A 109 -12.29 2.04 5.10
CA TRP A 109 -11.29 2.13 4.03
C TRP A 109 -11.28 0.88 3.19
N LEU A 110 -10.94 1.04 1.91
CA LEU A 110 -10.84 -0.03 0.93
C LEU A 110 -9.67 0.26 0.00
N TYR A 111 -8.92 -0.78 -0.33
CA TYR A 111 -8.04 -0.80 -1.49
C TYR A 111 -8.26 -2.10 -2.28
N GLU A 112 -7.88 -2.08 -3.56
CA GLU A 112 -7.93 -3.27 -4.40
C GLU A 112 -6.53 -3.80 -4.68
N VAL A 113 -6.42 -5.11 -4.85
CA VAL A 113 -5.20 -5.80 -5.27
C VAL A 113 -5.55 -6.71 -6.43
N THR A 114 -4.96 -6.45 -7.60
CA THR A 114 -5.01 -7.39 -8.73
C THR A 114 -3.91 -8.43 -8.57
N LEU A 115 -4.30 -9.69 -8.46
CA LEU A 115 -3.38 -10.80 -8.29
C LEU A 115 -2.77 -11.17 -9.65
N ILE A 116 -1.46 -10.93 -9.82
CA ILE A 116 -0.77 -11.38 -11.04
C ILE A 116 -0.45 -12.88 -10.93
N THR A 117 -0.09 -13.33 -9.73
CA THR A 117 0.06 -14.75 -9.38
C THR A 117 -0.88 -15.12 -8.23
N ALA A 118 -1.05 -16.43 -7.97
CA ALA A 118 -2.05 -16.95 -7.04
C ALA A 118 -1.46 -17.83 -5.92
N GLY A 119 -0.17 -17.69 -5.62
CA GLY A 119 0.48 -18.42 -4.54
C GLY A 119 0.24 -17.76 -3.18
N ILE A 120 1.06 -18.14 -2.20
CA ILE A 120 0.93 -17.72 -0.81
C ILE A 120 1.31 -16.24 -0.68
N MET A 121 0.32 -15.43 -0.30
CA MET A 121 0.44 -14.01 0.03
C MET A 121 -0.48 -13.72 1.21
N GLN A 122 -0.10 -12.80 2.08
CA GLN A 122 -0.95 -12.23 3.12
C GLN A 122 -1.20 -10.77 2.74
N LEU A 123 -2.46 -10.44 2.42
CA LEU A 123 -2.87 -9.11 1.97
C LEU A 123 -3.80 -8.51 3.02
N GLY A 124 -3.42 -7.39 3.62
CA GLY A 124 -4.15 -6.86 4.77
C GLY A 124 -3.64 -5.53 5.29
N TRP A 125 -3.77 -5.34 6.59
CA TRP A 125 -3.42 -4.10 7.26
C TRP A 125 -2.42 -4.36 8.38
N ALA A 126 -1.46 -3.46 8.53
CA ALA A 126 -0.43 -3.56 9.56
C ALA A 126 -0.14 -2.18 10.14
N THR A 127 0.13 -2.11 11.44
CA THR A 127 0.71 -0.91 12.04
C THR A 127 2.22 -0.86 11.82
N VAL A 128 2.84 0.28 12.17
CA VAL A 128 4.31 0.41 12.20
C VAL A 128 5.00 -0.54 13.18
N HIS A 129 4.27 -1.13 14.12
CA HIS A 129 4.81 -2.06 15.11
C HIS A 129 4.79 -3.52 14.64
N CYS A 130 4.11 -3.80 13.51
CA CYS A 130 4.07 -5.14 12.95
C CYS A 130 5.48 -5.59 12.53
N HIS A 131 5.89 -6.70 13.10
CA HIS A 131 7.21 -7.28 12.95
C HIS A 131 7.29 -8.13 11.69
N PHE A 132 8.29 -7.87 10.86
CA PHE A 132 8.57 -8.66 9.67
C PHE A 132 9.89 -9.41 9.87
N SER A 133 9.83 -10.74 9.80
CA SER A 133 11.02 -11.60 9.76
C SER A 133 10.97 -12.47 8.52
N PRO A 134 11.56 -12.01 7.39
CA PRO A 134 11.41 -12.67 6.10
C PRO A 134 12.01 -14.09 6.08
N GLU A 135 13.10 -14.31 6.83
CA GLU A 135 13.77 -15.62 6.94
C GLU A 135 12.98 -16.62 7.79
N ASP A 136 12.31 -16.14 8.85
CA ASP A 136 11.47 -16.99 9.72
C ASP A 136 10.07 -17.22 9.14
N GLY A 137 9.72 -16.52 8.05
CA GLY A 137 8.40 -16.59 7.45
C GLY A 137 7.35 -15.76 8.17
N THR A 138 7.75 -14.79 9.00
CA THR A 138 6.83 -13.90 9.73
C THR A 138 6.46 -12.69 8.88
N GLY A 139 5.18 -12.60 8.52
CA GLY A 139 4.56 -11.50 7.79
C GLY A 139 3.37 -10.90 8.55
N ILE A 140 2.41 -10.39 7.78
CA ILE A 140 1.27 -9.65 8.35
C ILE A 140 0.25 -10.62 8.94
N GLY A 141 -0.14 -10.37 10.19
CA GLY A 141 -1.07 -11.22 10.93
C GLY A 141 -0.39 -12.28 11.79
N ASP A 142 0.92 -12.46 11.65
CA ASP A 142 1.72 -13.36 12.50
C ASP A 142 2.06 -12.74 13.87
N ASP A 143 1.60 -11.52 14.12
CA ASP A 143 1.64 -10.86 15.41
C ASP A 143 0.33 -10.10 15.69
N VAL A 144 0.27 -9.45 16.85
CA VAL A 144 -0.88 -8.63 17.25
C VAL A 144 -1.11 -7.42 16.35
N PHE A 145 -0.08 -6.89 15.70
CA PHE A 145 -0.05 -5.55 15.11
C PHE A 145 -0.48 -5.49 13.65
N GLY A 146 -0.91 -6.63 13.09
CA GLY A 146 -1.43 -6.72 11.74
C GLY A 146 -2.47 -7.82 11.61
N PHE A 147 -3.18 -7.80 10.50
CA PHE A 147 -4.14 -8.83 10.12
C PHE A 147 -4.25 -8.89 8.60
N ALA A 148 -4.32 -10.09 8.04
CA ALA A 148 -4.27 -10.27 6.59
C ALA A 148 -4.98 -11.52 6.11
N TYR A 149 -5.52 -11.42 4.90
CA TYR A 149 -6.11 -12.56 4.21
C TYR A 149 -5.10 -13.25 3.30
N ASP A 150 -5.00 -14.56 3.44
CA ASP A 150 -4.34 -15.45 2.51
C ASP A 150 -5.38 -16.27 1.75
N GLY A 151 -5.68 -15.84 0.52
CA GLY A 151 -6.63 -16.53 -0.35
C GLY A 151 -6.06 -17.72 -1.10
N CYS A 152 -4.75 -18.03 -0.97
CA CYS A 152 -4.21 -19.29 -1.46
C CYS A 152 -4.61 -20.43 -0.53
N ARG A 153 -4.58 -20.14 0.78
CA ARG A 153 -4.94 -21.07 1.86
C ARG A 153 -6.36 -20.90 2.39
N ASN A 154 -7.06 -19.83 2.01
CA ASN A 154 -8.35 -19.40 2.56
C ASN A 154 -8.31 -19.25 4.08
N LEU A 155 -7.32 -18.49 4.54
CA LEU A 155 -7.08 -18.21 5.96
C LEU A 155 -7.04 -16.71 6.20
N ILE A 156 -7.63 -16.26 7.30
CA ILE A 156 -7.34 -14.95 7.89
C ILE A 156 -6.28 -15.15 8.97
N TRP A 157 -5.27 -14.29 8.98
CA TRP A 157 -4.17 -14.26 9.94
C TRP A 157 -4.32 -13.03 10.84
N ALA A 158 -4.26 -13.22 12.15
CA ALA A 158 -4.28 -12.15 13.16
C ALA A 158 -3.81 -12.69 14.51
N ASP A 159 -3.15 -11.87 15.32
CA ASP A 159 -2.71 -12.23 16.69
C ASP A 159 -1.80 -13.48 16.72
N GLY A 160 -1.03 -13.71 15.66
CA GLY A 160 -0.14 -14.87 15.54
C GLY A 160 -0.87 -16.21 15.31
N ASP A 161 -2.16 -16.18 15.01
CA ASP A 161 -2.96 -17.36 14.68
C ASP A 161 -3.70 -17.19 13.34
N SER A 162 -4.30 -18.28 12.86
CA SER A 162 -5.09 -18.28 11.63
C SER A 162 -6.39 -19.07 11.75
N GLU A 163 -7.45 -18.55 11.14
CA GLU A 163 -8.74 -19.24 11.05
C GLU A 163 -9.22 -19.35 9.59
N PRO A 164 -10.00 -20.39 9.24
CA PRO A 164 -10.62 -20.50 7.91
C PRO A 164 -11.50 -19.28 7.62
N TYR A 165 -11.29 -18.67 6.46
CA TYR A 165 -12.02 -17.46 6.06
C TYR A 165 -12.25 -17.43 4.55
N GLY A 166 -13.44 -16.99 4.16
CA GLY A 166 -13.90 -17.01 2.77
C GLY A 166 -14.46 -18.34 2.30
N GLY A 167 -14.26 -18.64 1.02
CA GLY A 167 -14.82 -19.82 0.35
C GLY A 167 -13.92 -21.06 0.40
N SER A 168 -14.35 -22.15 -0.24
CA SER A 168 -13.53 -23.36 -0.39
C SER A 168 -12.47 -23.24 -1.48
N GLU A 169 -12.67 -22.33 -2.44
CA GLU A 169 -11.81 -22.21 -3.61
C GLU A 169 -10.72 -21.16 -3.37
N PRO A 170 -9.44 -21.50 -3.59
CA PRO A 170 -8.37 -20.52 -3.57
C PRO A 170 -8.55 -19.43 -4.63
N TRP A 171 -7.94 -18.28 -4.41
CA TRP A 171 -7.84 -17.22 -5.41
C TRP A 171 -7.09 -17.68 -6.67
N LYS A 172 -7.25 -16.94 -7.75
CA LYS A 172 -6.64 -17.23 -9.06
C LYS A 172 -5.92 -16.01 -9.60
N SER A 173 -4.97 -16.27 -10.49
CA SER A 173 -4.31 -15.19 -11.25
C SER A 173 -5.39 -14.44 -12.05
N GLY A 174 -5.35 -13.12 -11.97
CA GLY A 174 -6.34 -12.23 -12.57
C GLY A 174 -7.52 -11.86 -11.65
N ASP A 175 -7.68 -12.53 -10.50
CA ASP A 175 -8.67 -12.10 -9.50
C ASP A 175 -8.28 -10.73 -8.92
N VAL A 176 -9.30 -9.96 -8.55
CA VAL A 176 -9.12 -8.71 -7.81
C VAL A 176 -9.67 -8.88 -6.41
N LEU A 177 -8.77 -8.73 -5.43
CA LEU A 177 -9.09 -8.71 -4.03
C LEU A 177 -9.40 -7.28 -3.60
N GLY A 178 -10.59 -7.02 -3.08
CA GLY A 178 -10.88 -5.84 -2.28
C GLY A 178 -10.59 -6.13 -0.80
N VAL A 179 -9.82 -5.28 -0.14
CA VAL A 179 -9.48 -5.41 1.29
C VAL A 179 -10.07 -4.23 2.05
N TYR A 180 -11.19 -4.47 2.73
CA TYR A 180 -11.95 -3.45 3.45
C TYR A 180 -11.64 -3.49 4.94
N LEU A 181 -11.44 -2.32 5.56
CA LEU A 181 -11.26 -2.14 6.99
C LEU A 181 -12.29 -1.15 7.54
N ASP A 182 -13.06 -1.60 8.53
CA ASP A 182 -13.89 -0.74 9.37
C ASP A 182 -13.16 -0.50 10.68
N VAL A 183 -12.44 0.63 10.77
CA VAL A 183 -11.65 0.96 11.95
C VAL A 183 -12.58 1.26 13.14
N ASP A 184 -13.73 1.87 12.88
CA ASP A 184 -14.69 2.26 13.91
C ASP A 184 -15.37 1.06 14.57
N ASN A 185 -15.55 -0.03 13.82
CA ASN A 185 -16.18 -1.27 14.30
C ASN A 185 -15.19 -2.41 14.54
N ALA A 186 -13.90 -2.20 14.29
CA ALA A 186 -12.82 -3.17 14.48
C ALA A 186 -13.05 -4.50 13.75
N PHE A 187 -13.31 -4.45 12.44
CA PHE A 187 -13.38 -5.66 11.62
C PHE A 187 -12.83 -5.43 10.21
N MET A 188 -12.43 -6.52 9.57
CA MET A 188 -12.02 -6.54 8.17
C MET A 188 -13.03 -7.34 7.34
N GLU A 189 -13.15 -7.01 6.06
CA GLU A 189 -13.89 -7.81 5.09
C GLU A 189 -13.14 -7.86 3.76
N CYS A 190 -13.03 -9.05 3.17
CA CYS A 190 -12.43 -9.23 1.86
C CYS A 190 -13.47 -9.53 0.80
N PHE A 191 -13.15 -9.13 -0.44
CA PHE A 191 -14.00 -9.32 -1.61
C PHE A 191 -13.18 -9.91 -2.73
N ILE A 192 -13.61 -11.01 -3.33
CA ILE A 192 -12.99 -11.51 -4.57
C ILE A 192 -13.90 -11.16 -5.74
N ASN A 193 -13.38 -10.35 -6.66
CA ASN A 193 -14.11 -9.86 -7.83
C ASN A 193 -15.47 -9.22 -7.46
N GLY A 194 -15.47 -8.42 -6.39
CA GLY A 194 -16.64 -7.73 -5.86
C GLY A 194 -17.58 -8.60 -5.01
N LYS A 195 -17.34 -9.92 -4.90
CA LYS A 195 -18.13 -10.81 -4.04
C LYS A 195 -17.54 -10.87 -2.63
N SER A 196 -18.33 -10.48 -1.64
CA SER A 196 -17.96 -10.58 -0.22
C SER A 196 -17.62 -12.02 0.19
N LEU A 197 -16.57 -12.14 1.02
CA LEU A 197 -16.16 -13.36 1.71
C LEU A 197 -16.74 -13.48 3.13
N GLY A 198 -17.57 -12.51 3.56
CA GLY A 198 -18.09 -12.37 4.92
C GLY A 198 -17.19 -11.49 5.79
N THR A 199 -17.72 -10.88 6.85
CA THR A 199 -16.88 -10.12 7.78
C THR A 199 -16.03 -11.08 8.61
N THR A 200 -14.81 -10.68 8.97
CA THR A 200 -14.06 -11.40 10.00
C THR A 200 -14.82 -11.39 11.32
N SER A 201 -14.50 -12.31 12.22
CA SER A 201 -14.85 -12.14 13.62
C SER A 201 -14.36 -10.75 14.08
N PRO A 202 -15.18 -9.96 14.80
CA PRO A 202 -14.73 -8.66 15.29
C PRO A 202 -13.45 -8.82 16.11
N PHE A 203 -12.46 -7.98 15.83
CA PHE A 203 -11.25 -7.92 16.64
C PHE A 203 -11.60 -7.42 18.05
N ASP A 204 -10.75 -7.74 19.02
CA ASP A 204 -10.87 -7.15 20.36
C ASP A 204 -10.80 -5.62 20.25
N LYS A 205 -11.90 -4.94 20.61
CA LYS A 205 -12.06 -3.51 20.33
C LYS A 205 -11.07 -2.65 21.10
N ASP A 206 -10.77 -3.01 22.34
CA ASP A 206 -9.86 -2.24 23.18
C ASP A 206 -8.43 -2.34 22.64
N HIS A 207 -8.00 -3.55 22.28
CA HIS A 207 -6.71 -3.78 21.65
C HIS A 207 -6.60 -3.10 20.29
N PHE A 208 -7.62 -3.28 19.44
CA PHE A 208 -7.67 -2.67 18.11
C PHE A 208 -7.62 -1.13 18.19
N ALA A 209 -8.34 -0.52 19.14
CA ALA A 209 -8.31 0.94 19.35
C ALA A 209 -6.93 1.44 19.83
N ILE A 210 -6.19 0.64 20.60
CA ILE A 210 -4.81 0.98 20.98
C ILE A 210 -3.91 0.98 19.74
N GLN A 211 -4.03 -0.04 18.88
CA GLN A 211 -3.24 -0.17 17.65
C GLN A 211 -3.57 0.92 16.63
N ALA A 212 -4.85 1.29 16.49
CA ALA A 212 -5.31 2.34 15.59
C ALA A 212 -4.64 3.70 15.86
N LYS A 213 -4.13 3.96 17.07
CA LYS A 213 -3.36 5.17 17.41
C LYS A 213 -2.05 5.28 16.61
N SER A 214 -1.45 4.15 16.25
CA SER A 214 -0.25 4.09 15.40
C SER A 214 -0.60 4.06 13.91
N GLY A 215 -1.89 3.99 13.57
CA GLY A 215 -2.41 3.90 12.21
C GLY A 215 -2.22 2.51 11.59
N PHE A 216 -3.18 2.10 10.77
CA PHE A 216 -3.12 0.91 9.94
C PHE A 216 -2.73 1.28 8.51
N PHE A 217 -1.69 0.66 8.00
CA PHE A 217 -1.22 0.80 6.64
C PHE A 217 -1.71 -0.39 5.84
N PRO A 218 -2.17 -0.22 4.59
CA PRO A 218 -2.23 -1.33 3.65
C PRO A 218 -0.87 -2.02 3.58
N ALA A 219 -0.86 -3.33 3.67
CA ALA A 219 0.35 -4.12 3.78
C ALA A 219 0.23 -5.43 3.00
N LEU A 220 1.36 -5.90 2.49
CA LEU A 220 1.47 -7.13 1.72
C LEU A 220 2.67 -7.96 2.20
N SER A 221 2.47 -9.25 2.38
CA SER A 221 3.54 -10.24 2.54
C SER A 221 3.44 -11.29 1.43
N CYS A 222 4.56 -11.63 0.80
CA CYS A 222 4.59 -12.49 -0.38
C CYS A 222 5.69 -13.53 -0.26
N THR A 223 5.35 -14.78 -0.57
CA THR A 223 6.37 -15.83 -0.81
C THR A 223 7.09 -15.61 -2.15
N SER A 224 8.10 -16.42 -2.42
CA SER A 224 8.85 -16.40 -3.67
C SER A 224 7.97 -16.42 -4.91
N PHE A 225 8.38 -15.62 -5.89
CA PHE A 225 7.78 -15.48 -7.21
C PHE A 225 6.35 -14.96 -7.23
N GLN A 226 5.82 -14.47 -6.10
CA GLN A 226 4.51 -13.87 -6.06
C GLN A 226 4.53 -12.41 -6.51
N GLN A 227 3.46 -12.01 -7.19
CA GLN A 227 3.33 -10.69 -7.80
C GLN A 227 1.89 -10.19 -7.73
N ALA A 228 1.75 -8.90 -7.42
CA ALA A 228 0.46 -8.23 -7.31
C ALA A 228 0.57 -6.75 -7.72
N THR A 229 -0.56 -6.18 -8.14
CA THR A 229 -0.69 -4.73 -8.39
C THR A 229 -1.74 -4.16 -7.47
N VAL A 230 -1.38 -3.14 -6.70
CA VAL A 230 -2.24 -2.50 -5.70
C VAL A 230 -2.86 -1.23 -6.28
N ASN A 231 -4.13 -1.02 -6.02
CA ASN A 231 -4.85 0.21 -6.33
C ASN A 231 -5.39 0.83 -5.04
N PHE A 232 -4.75 1.92 -4.60
CA PHE A 232 -5.18 2.71 -3.45
C PHE A 232 -6.24 3.78 -3.81
N GLY A 233 -6.78 3.74 -5.02
CA GLY A 233 -7.68 4.75 -5.58
C GLY A 233 -7.04 5.66 -6.63
N ALA A 234 -5.82 5.35 -7.08
CA ALA A 234 -5.15 6.06 -8.18
C ALA A 234 -5.90 5.90 -9.51
N THR A 235 -6.59 4.77 -9.68
CA THR A 235 -7.54 4.53 -10.78
C THR A 235 -8.88 4.08 -10.21
N PRO A 236 -10.00 4.24 -10.94
CA PRO A 236 -11.30 3.74 -10.48
C PRO A 236 -11.23 2.27 -10.11
N PHE A 237 -11.82 1.90 -8.97
CA PHE A 237 -11.91 0.49 -8.56
C PHE A 237 -12.67 -0.33 -9.60
N LYS A 238 -12.16 -1.52 -9.90
CA LYS A 238 -12.72 -2.42 -10.91
C LYS A 238 -14.07 -2.95 -10.48
N TYR A 239 -14.23 -3.23 -9.18
CA TYR A 239 -15.47 -3.73 -8.62
C TYR A 239 -16.06 -2.67 -7.70
N VAL A 240 -17.14 -2.04 -8.15
CA VAL A 240 -17.95 -1.17 -7.29
C VAL A 240 -18.65 -2.06 -6.27
N ILE A 241 -18.20 -2.02 -5.03
CA ILE A 241 -18.82 -2.76 -3.92
C ILE A 241 -20.14 -2.06 -3.58
N LEU A 242 -21.24 -2.49 -4.20
CA LEU A 242 -22.55 -1.85 -4.07
C LEU A 242 -23.39 -2.43 -2.92
N ALA A 243 -24.11 -1.50 -2.26
CA ALA A 243 -25.30 -1.65 -1.42
C ALA A 243 -25.17 -1.83 0.11
N HIS A 244 -24.16 -2.51 0.68
CA HIS A 244 -24.10 -2.70 2.16
C HIS A 244 -23.17 -1.73 2.93
N LEU A 245 -22.27 -1.01 2.23
CA LEU A 245 -21.31 -0.08 2.85
C LEU A 245 -21.66 1.42 2.69
N LEU A 246 -22.83 1.74 2.10
CA LEU A 246 -23.20 3.06 1.58
C LEU A 246 -23.36 4.20 2.59
N HIS A 247 -23.10 4.01 3.89
CA HIS A 247 -23.19 5.12 4.86
C HIS A 247 -21.90 5.91 5.09
N ALA A 248 -20.72 5.41 4.71
CA ALA A 248 -19.50 6.22 4.72
C ALA A 248 -18.34 5.49 4.02
N VAL A 249 -18.27 5.51 2.69
CA VAL A 249 -17.02 5.16 2.00
C VAL A 249 -16.37 6.46 1.57
N PHE A 250 -15.54 7.00 2.45
CA PHE A 250 -14.54 7.98 2.03
C PHE A 250 -13.40 7.16 1.43
N TYR A 251 -13.13 7.34 0.14
CA TYR A 251 -11.87 6.93 -0.47
C TYR A 251 -10.70 7.55 0.33
N ILE A 252 -9.46 7.09 0.13
CA ILE A 252 -8.22 7.73 0.62
C ILE A 252 -8.04 9.13 -0.01
N THR A 253 -9.04 9.99 0.13
CA THR A 253 -9.05 11.40 -0.21
C THR A 253 -8.99 12.14 1.12
N THR A 254 -7.79 12.48 1.57
CA THR A 254 -7.62 13.35 2.73
C THR A 254 -8.23 14.71 2.40
N ARG A 255 -9.05 15.22 3.33
CA ARG A 255 -9.52 16.61 3.37
C ARG A 255 -8.35 17.57 3.52
#